data_AF-A0A4P6AC94-F1
#
_entry.id   AF-A0A4P6AC94-F1
#
_cell.length_a   1.000
_cell.length_b   1.000
_cell.length_c   1.000
_cell.angle_alpha   90.00
_cell.angle_beta   90.00
_cell.angle_gamma   90.00
#
_symmetry.space_group_name_H-M   'P 1'
#
loop_
_entity.id
_entity.type
_entity.pdbx_description
1 polymer ?
#
loop_
_entity_poly.entity_id
_entity_poly.type
_entity_poly.pdbx_seq_one_letter_code
_entity_poly.pdbx_strand_id
1 'polypeptide(L)' 'MSAFITTKQAAAYLNCTPQHLYNLRNKRKSAIEEGDKTLANKLAPEAIKIGGKLLFEESKLESWLRTYGEVA' A
#
# COMPACT_ATOMS: atom_id res chain seq x y z
N MET A 1 -0.11 -17.25 -9.60
CA MET A 1 0.66 -17.23 -8.34
C MET A 1 0.76 -15.79 -7.89
N SER A 2 0.30 -15.45 -6.69
CA SER A 2 0.47 -14.09 -6.16
C SER A 2 1.91 -13.91 -5.67
N ALA A 3 2.67 -13.05 -6.33
CA ALA A 3 4.01 -12.68 -5.88
C ALA A 3 3.89 -11.64 -4.75
N PHE A 4 4.56 -11.91 -3.63
CA PHE A 4 4.72 -10.93 -2.57
C PHE A 4 6.03 -10.18 -2.78
N ILE A 5 5.94 -8.86 -2.87
CA ILE A 5 7.08 -7.98 -3.06
C ILE A 5 7.34 -7.16 -1.78
N THR A 6 8.61 -6.82 -1.55
CA THR A 6 9.02 -5.98 -0.42
C THR A 6 8.60 -4.53 -0.61
N THR A 7 8.57 -3.73 0.47
CA THR A 7 8.35 -2.27 0.38
C THR A 7 9.30 -1.59 -0.62
N LYS A 8 10.56 -2.05 -0.72
CA LYS A 8 11.53 -1.47 -1.66
C LYS A 8 11.16 -1.75 -3.12
N GLN A 9 10.69 -2.96 -3.40
CA GLN A 9 10.23 -3.35 -4.74
C GLN A 9 8.91 -2.67 -5.09
N ALA A 10 7.96 -2.58 -4.16
CA ALA A 10 6.71 -1.85 -4.35
C ALA A 10 6.97 -0.36 -4.61
N ALA A 11 7.94 0.25 -3.90
CA ALA A 11 8.33 1.63 -4.12
C ALA A 11 8.91 1.85 -5.53
N ALA A 12 9.77 0.93 -5.99
CA ALA A 12 10.29 0.95 -7.35
C ALA A 12 9.18 0.78 -8.40
N TYR A 13 8.23 -0.13 -8.17
CA TYR A 13 7.08 -0.35 -9.05
C TYR A 13 6.20 0.91 -9.18
N LEU A 14 5.96 1.58 -8.05
CA LEU A 14 5.13 2.79 -7.98
C LEU A 14 5.91 4.09 -8.27
N ASN A 15 7.19 3.98 -8.67
CA ASN A 15 8.09 5.10 -8.89
C ASN A 15 8.09 6.13 -7.73
N CYS A 16 8.06 5.64 -6.49
CA CYS A 16 8.05 6.46 -5.28
C CYS A 16 9.14 6.02 -4.28
N THR A 17 9.28 6.74 -3.18
CA THR A 17 10.24 6.36 -2.12
C THR A 17 9.61 5.35 -1.16
N PRO A 18 10.39 4.44 -0.55
CA PRO A 18 9.87 3.55 0.51
C PRO A 18 9.22 4.32 1.65
N GLN A 19 9.76 5.50 2.00
CA GLN A 19 9.19 6.39 3.01
C GLN A 19 7.78 6.84 2.65
N HIS A 20 7.51 7.10 1.37
CA HIS A 20 6.17 7.44 0.88
C HIS A 20 5.18 6.32 1.16
N LEU A 21 5.55 5.05 0.91
CA LEU A 21 4.70 3.89 1.24
C LEU A 21 4.44 3.74 2.74
N TYR A 22 5.44 4.01 3.59
CA TYR A 22 5.23 4.04 5.04
C TYR A 22 4.25 5.15 5.46
N ASN A 23 4.35 6.33 4.85
CA ASN A 23 3.43 7.44 5.11
C ASN A 23 2.00 7.10 4.70
N LEU A 24 1.80 6.53 3.50
CA LEU A 24 0.49 6.07 3.03
C LEU A 24 -0.10 5.01 3.96
N ARG A 25 0.71 4.05 4.41
CA ARG A 25 0.29 3.04 5.39
C ARG A 25 -0.15 3.66 6.71
N ASN A 26 0.58 4.65 7.22
CA ASN A 26 0.23 5.32 8.47
C ASN A 26 -1.09 6.09 8.31
N LYS A 27 -1.28 6.80 7.19
CA LYS A 27 -2.56 7.46 6.88
C LYS A 27 -3.72 6.45 6.79
N ARG A 28 -3.50 5.30 6.13
CA ARG A 28 -4.47 4.20 6.09
C ARG A 28 -4.82 3.71 7.49
N LYS A 29 -3.83 3.55 8.38
CA LYS A 29 -4.06 3.13 9.76
C LYS A 29 -4.93 4.14 10.52
N SER A 30 -4.64 5.44 10.39
CA SER A 30 -5.45 6.51 10.99
C SER A 30 -6.88 6.51 10.46
N ALA A 31 -7.08 6.37 9.15
CA ALA A 31 -8.43 6.28 8.56
C ALA A 31 -9.22 5.05 9.07
N ILE A 32 -8.54 3.92 9.31
CA ILE A 32 -9.17 2.75 9.96
C ILE A 32 -9.56 3.06 11.40
N GLU A 33 -8.70 3.75 12.15
CA GLU A 33 -8.96 4.16 13.54
C GLU A 33 -10.14 5.14 13.63
N GLU A 34 -10.33 5.99 12.62
CA GLU A 34 -11.47 6.91 12.50
C GLU A 34 -12.75 6.23 11.99
N GLY A 35 -12.69 4.96 11.58
CA GLY A 35 -13.83 4.21 11.05
C GLY A 35 -14.11 4.43 9.56
N ASP A 36 -13.33 5.26 8.87
CA ASP A 36 -13.46 5.48 7.42
C ASP A 36 -12.69 4.42 6.61
N LYS A 37 -13.31 3.25 6.49
CA LYS A 37 -12.79 2.13 5.71
C LYS A 37 -12.66 2.46 4.21
N THR A 38 -13.49 3.36 3.70
CA THR A 38 -13.46 3.76 2.28
C THR A 38 -12.20 4.56 2.00
N LEU A 39 -11.92 5.57 2.82
CA LEU A 39 -10.70 6.36 2.76
C LEU A 39 -9.45 5.50 2.99
N ALA A 40 -9.50 4.59 3.96
CA ALA A 40 -8.40 3.67 4.24
C ALA A 40 -7.99 2.83 3.01
N ASN A 41 -8.97 2.31 2.26
CA ASN A 41 -8.72 1.52 1.06
C ASN A 41 -8.24 2.36 -0.13
N LYS A 42 -8.64 3.64 -0.20
CA LYS A 42 -8.11 4.61 -1.18
C LYS A 42 -6.65 4.95 -0.91
N LEU A 43 -6.27 5.16 0.35
CA LEU A 43 -4.97 5.70 0.74
C LEU A 43 -3.78 4.78 0.48
N ALA A 44 -3.92 3.48 0.70
CA ALA A 44 -2.83 2.54 0.51
C ALA A 44 -3.35 1.14 0.18
N PRO A 45 -2.61 0.32 -0.58
CA PRO A 45 -2.93 -1.08 -0.76
C PRO A 45 -2.75 -1.86 0.55
N GLU A 46 -3.41 -3.01 0.66
CA GLU A 46 -3.19 -3.91 1.79
C GLU A 46 -1.76 -4.44 1.80
N ALA A 47 -1.14 -4.43 2.98
CA ALA A 47 0.19 -4.95 3.21
C ALA A 47 0.17 -5.95 4.36
N ILE A 48 0.89 -7.05 4.21
CA ILE A 48 1.05 -8.08 5.24
C ILE A 48 2.36 -7.82 5.96
N LYS A 49 2.35 -7.91 7.30
CA LYS A 49 3.56 -7.82 8.11
C LYS A 49 4.03 -9.22 8.50
N ILE A 50 5.19 -9.64 8.01
CA ILE A 50 5.82 -10.92 8.35
C ILE A 50 7.23 -10.67 8.88
N GLY A 51 7.52 -11.12 10.10
CA GLY A 51 8.86 -10.98 10.70
C GLY A 51 9.37 -9.53 10.77
N GLY A 52 8.48 -8.56 10.96
CA GLY A 52 8.82 -7.13 10.99
C GLY A 52 8.91 -6.45 9.62
N LYS A 53 8.88 -7.20 8.52
CA LYS A 53 8.91 -6.67 7.15
C LYS A 53 7.50 -6.51 6.60
N LEU A 54 7.28 -5.46 5.82
CA LEU A 54 6.05 -5.26 5.07
C LEU A 54 6.21 -5.90 3.69
N LEU A 55 5.22 -6.70 3.33
CA LEU A 55 5.09 -7.37 2.05
C LEU A 55 3.78 -6.93 1.41
N PHE A 56 3.85 -6.65 0.12
CA PHE A 56 2.72 -6.23 -0.71
C PHE A 56 2.46 -7.33 -1.71
N GLU A 57 1.19 -7.70 -1.88
CA GLU A 57 0.81 -8.59 -2.95
C GLU A 57 0.79 -7.79 -4.26
N GLU A 58 1.58 -8.21 -5.25
CA GLU A 58 1.74 -7.47 -6.50
C GLU A 58 0.40 -7.23 -7.20
N SER A 59 -0.43 -8.26 -7.32
CA SER A 59 -1.78 -8.19 -7.90
C SER A 59 -2.69 -7.16 -7.21
N LYS A 60 -2.60 -7.04 -5.88
CA LYS A 60 -3.36 -6.04 -5.11
C LYS A 60 -2.79 -4.64 -5.28
N LEU A 61 -1.47 -4.51 -5.37
CA LEU A 61 -0.78 -3.25 -5.65
C LEU A 61 -1.19 -2.72 -7.03
N GLU A 62 -1.19 -3.58 -8.05
CA GLU A 62 -1.64 -3.27 -9.41
C GLU A 62 -3.11 -2.90 -9.46
N SER A 63 -3.97 -3.69 -8.80
CA SER A 63 -5.40 -3.42 -8.75
C SER A 63 -5.70 -2.09 -8.04
N TRP A 64 -4.98 -1.81 -6.94
CA TRP A 64 -5.07 -0.54 -6.23
C TRP A 64 -4.62 0.62 -7.11
N LEU A 65 -3.50 0.49 -7.84
CA LEU A 65 -3.03 1.50 -8.77
C LEU A 65 -4.02 1.72 -9.92
N ARG A 66 -4.64 0.68 -10.47
CA ARG A 66 -5.68 0.83 -11.50
C ARG A 66 -6.93 1.52 -10.98
N THR A 67 -7.26 1.33 -9.70
CA THR A 67 -8.49 1.86 -9.09
C THR A 67 -8.29 3.29 -8.54
N TYR A 68 -7.10 3.60 -8.04
CA TYR A 68 -6.81 4.82 -7.28
C TYR A 68 -5.54 5.55 -7.72
N GLY A 69 -4.79 5.04 -8.71
CA GLY A 69 -3.53 5.59 -9.21
C GLY A 69 -3.64 6.90 -9.98
N GLU A 70 -4.85 7.47 -10.09
CA GLU A 70 -5.05 8.88 -10.43
C GLU A 70 -5.18 9.73 -9.17
N VAL A 71 -4.09 9.89 -8.41
CA VAL A 71 -3.89 11.10 -7.59
C VAL A 71 -2.40 11.42 -7.64
N ALA A 72 -2.02 12.21 -8.65
CA ALA A 72 -0.76 12.92 -8.75
C ALA A 72 -0.57 13.93 -7.60
#